data_AF-A0A7S3TQV2-F1
#
_entry.id   AF-A0A7S3TQV2-F1
#
_cell.length_a   1.000
_cell.length_b   1.000
_cell.length_c   1.000
_cell.angle_alpha   90.00
_cell.angle_beta   90.00
_cell.angle_gamma   90.00
#
_symmetry.space_group_name_H-M   'P 1'
#
loop_
_entity.id
_entity.type
_entity.pdbx_description
1 polymer ?
#
loop_
_entity_poly.entity_id
_entity_poly.type
_entity_poly.pdbx_seq_one_letter_code
_entity_poly.pdbx_strand_id
1 'polypeptide(L)'
;RHSTRRPSKASREVISASMSSKTVASITFKDGVSRRGIDMRLVMTRFGRMLASSVGDEATWACSTDVPCITTFISHNWTVGRFKKFLLLALLTNSNHAVASSLCVSLAICTLVASGYLPLYESVEWDGDIVERSMYSLVISTFSFMLVLLFAHEFSRCSKHAVFLDKACIAQHDPVLKRAGID
;
A
#
# COMPACT_ATOMS: atom_id res chain seq x y z
N ARG A 1 -10.12 -7.74 26.45
CA ARG A 1 -8.89 -7.25 25.78
C ARG A 1 -8.33 -8.35 24.89
N HIS A 2 -8.52 -8.31 23.57
CA HIS A 2 -7.87 -9.29 22.67
C HIS A 2 -6.50 -8.77 22.22
N SER A 3 -5.45 -9.51 22.59
CA SER A 3 -4.06 -9.23 22.20
C SER A 3 -3.77 -9.84 20.82
N THR A 4 -3.78 -9.01 19.78
CA THR A 4 -3.36 -9.41 18.43
C THR A 4 -1.84 -9.43 18.33
N ARG A 5 -1.22 -10.54 18.78
CA ARG A 5 0.22 -10.78 18.55
C ARG A 5 0.51 -10.76 17.04
N ARG A 6 1.36 -9.82 16.60
CA ARG A 6 1.93 -9.87 15.24
C ARG A 6 2.83 -11.11 15.13
N PRO A 7 2.72 -11.94 14.08
CA PRO A 7 3.62 -13.08 13.87
C PRO A 7 5.06 -12.59 13.65
N SER A 8 6.02 -13.35 14.16
CA SER A 8 7.45 -13.05 14.03
C SER A 8 7.93 -13.25 12.58
N LYS A 9 9.12 -12.73 12.24
CA LYS A 9 9.74 -12.97 10.92
C LYS A 9 9.86 -14.47 10.60
N ALA A 10 10.26 -15.29 11.57
CA ALA A 10 10.36 -16.74 11.42
C ALA A 10 9.02 -17.38 11.01
N SER A 11 7.88 -16.93 11.57
CA SER A 11 6.57 -17.45 11.14
C SER A 11 6.20 -17.10 9.70
N ARG A 12 6.76 -16.03 9.09
CA ARG A 12 6.53 -15.73 7.68
C ARG A 12 7.26 -16.71 6.75
N GLU A 13 8.48 -17.10 7.10
CA GLU A 13 9.24 -18.10 6.35
C GLU A 13 8.58 -19.48 6.47
N VAL A 14 8.11 -19.87 7.66
CA VAL A 14 7.39 -21.14 7.87
C VAL A 14 6.08 -21.22 7.07
N ILE A 15 5.32 -20.13 6.94
CA ILE A 15 4.09 -20.12 6.12
C ILE A 15 4.44 -20.30 4.63
N SER A 16 5.56 -19.72 4.16
CA SER A 16 6.04 -19.94 2.79
C SER A 16 6.54 -21.37 2.55
N ALA A 17 7.11 -22.02 3.58
CA ALA A 17 7.65 -23.38 3.49
C ALA A 17 6.57 -24.48 3.49
N SER A 18 5.33 -24.16 3.87
CA SER A 18 4.24 -25.15 3.98
C SER A 18 3.29 -25.21 2.78
N MET A 19 3.50 -24.42 1.73
CA MET A 19 2.74 -24.58 0.48
C MET A 19 3.37 -25.71 -0.35
N SER A 20 2.58 -26.75 -0.63
CA SER A 20 3.01 -27.86 -1.49
C SER A 20 3.54 -27.33 -2.83
N SER A 21 4.66 -27.88 -3.30
CA SER A 21 5.25 -27.54 -4.60
C SER A 21 4.22 -27.65 -5.75
N LYS A 22 3.26 -28.58 -5.66
CA LYS A 22 2.14 -28.70 -6.60
C LYS A 22 1.19 -27.49 -6.58
N THR A 23 0.96 -26.88 -5.43
CA THR A 23 0.12 -25.69 -5.28
C THR A 23 0.82 -24.45 -5.84
N VAL A 24 2.13 -24.31 -5.59
CA VAL A 24 2.93 -23.23 -6.20
C VAL A 24 2.96 -23.38 -7.72
N ALA A 25 3.21 -24.60 -8.22
CA ALA A 25 3.19 -24.92 -9.65
C ALA A 25 1.83 -24.64 -10.31
N SER A 26 0.71 -24.85 -9.62
CA SER A 26 -0.64 -24.51 -10.12
C SER A 26 -0.96 -23.01 -10.15
N ILE A 27 -0.13 -22.17 -9.53
CA ILE A 27 -0.28 -20.70 -9.51
C ILE A 27 0.66 -20.03 -10.53
N THR A 28 1.70 -20.73 -11.00
CA THR A 28 2.54 -20.25 -12.12
C THR A 28 1.78 -20.26 -13.44
N PHE A 29 1.74 -19.10 -14.10
CA PHE A 29 1.26 -18.96 -15.48
C PHE A 29 2.07 -19.83 -16.43
N LYS A 30 1.41 -20.48 -17.41
CA LYS A 30 2.06 -21.17 -18.53
C LYS A 30 3.11 -20.28 -19.18
N ASP A 31 4.26 -20.84 -19.54
CA ASP A 31 5.27 -20.11 -20.29
C ASP A 31 4.75 -19.72 -21.68
N GLY A 32 5.12 -18.52 -22.15
CA GLY A 32 4.64 -17.97 -23.42
C GLY A 32 3.31 -17.19 -23.36
N VAL A 33 2.54 -17.28 -22.27
CA VAL A 33 1.32 -16.46 -22.12
C VAL A 33 1.71 -15.02 -21.76
N SER A 34 1.21 -14.04 -22.53
CA SER A 34 1.43 -12.63 -22.21
C SER A 34 0.77 -12.25 -20.87
N ARG A 35 1.59 -11.72 -19.96
CA ARG A 35 1.16 -11.28 -18.63
C ARG A 35 0.98 -9.78 -18.68
N ARG A 36 -0.26 -9.29 -18.56
CA ARG A 36 -0.54 -7.85 -18.50
C ARG A 36 -0.59 -7.36 -17.07
N GLY A 37 0.02 -6.20 -16.84
CA GLY A 37 0.03 -5.50 -15.56
C GLY A 37 -0.17 -4.01 -15.76
N ILE A 38 -0.61 -3.33 -14.71
CA ILE A 38 -0.74 -1.87 -14.65
C ILE A 38 0.21 -1.33 -13.57
N ASP A 39 0.70 -0.10 -13.72
CA ASP A 39 1.50 0.55 -12.68
C ASP A 39 0.65 0.81 -11.43
N MET A 40 1.12 0.38 -10.25
CA MET A 40 0.46 0.61 -8.97
C MET A 40 0.07 2.07 -8.75
N ARG A 41 0.85 3.03 -9.26
CA ARG A 41 0.55 4.46 -9.16
C ARG A 41 -0.74 4.80 -9.89
N LEU A 42 -0.94 4.31 -11.12
CA LEU A 42 -2.19 4.49 -11.87
C LEU A 42 -3.39 3.92 -11.11
N VAL A 43 -3.23 2.75 -10.47
CA VAL A 43 -4.27 2.13 -9.65
C VAL A 43 -4.60 2.96 -8.40
N MET A 44 -3.60 3.59 -7.77
CA MET A 44 -3.77 4.40 -6.56
C MET A 44 -4.14 5.87 -6.82
N THR A 45 -3.89 6.42 -8.02
CA THR A 45 -4.18 7.83 -8.34
C THR A 45 -5.62 8.23 -8.01
N ARG A 46 -5.79 9.51 -7.62
CA ARG A 46 -7.10 10.11 -7.29
C ARG A 46 -7.88 9.29 -6.24
N PHE A 47 -7.18 8.88 -5.17
CA PHE A 47 -7.69 8.03 -4.08
C PHE A 47 -8.25 6.69 -4.56
N GLY A 48 -7.51 6.07 -5.48
CA GLY A 48 -7.90 4.88 -6.21
C GLY A 48 -9.18 5.10 -6.99
N ARG A 49 -9.17 5.96 -8.03
CA ARG A 49 -10.32 6.16 -8.93
C ARG A 49 -10.55 4.97 -9.87
N MET A 50 -9.54 4.15 -10.09
CA MET A 50 -9.73 2.73 -10.44
C MET A 50 -10.42 2.01 -9.25
N LEU A 51 -10.51 0.67 -9.19
CA LEU A 51 -11.13 -0.05 -8.04
C LEU A 51 -12.64 0.26 -7.70
N ALA A 52 -13.22 1.33 -8.24
CA ALA A 52 -14.52 1.92 -7.89
C ALA A 52 -15.68 1.35 -8.73
N SER A 53 -15.45 1.22 -10.04
CA SER A 53 -16.25 0.37 -10.92
C SER A 53 -15.61 -1.02 -11.02
N SER A 54 -16.46 -2.05 -11.16
CA SER A 54 -16.07 -3.41 -11.53
C SER A 54 -15.83 -3.57 -13.03
N VAL A 55 -16.58 -2.82 -13.85
CA VAL A 55 -16.43 -2.78 -15.31
C VAL A 55 -15.13 -2.10 -15.71
N GLY A 56 -14.38 -2.77 -16.59
CA GLY A 56 -13.27 -2.21 -17.35
C GLY A 56 -13.72 -1.79 -18.75
N ASP A 57 -13.28 -0.61 -19.18
CA ASP A 57 -13.45 -0.11 -20.54
C ASP A 57 -12.12 -0.22 -21.32
N GLU A 58 -12.16 0.11 -22.61
CA GLU A 58 -10.97 0.13 -23.48
C GLU A 58 -9.86 1.05 -22.92
N ALA A 59 -10.22 2.20 -22.36
CA ALA A 59 -9.27 3.13 -21.75
C ALA A 59 -8.56 2.54 -20.51
N THR A 60 -9.29 1.80 -19.67
CA THR A 60 -8.73 1.09 -18.51
C THR A 60 -7.83 -0.06 -18.95
N TRP A 61 -8.19 -0.78 -20.02
CA TRP A 61 -7.37 -1.83 -20.63
C TRP A 61 -6.08 -1.28 -21.26
N ALA A 62 -6.16 -0.15 -21.97
CA ALA A 62 -5.02 0.54 -22.58
C ALA A 62 -3.99 1.06 -21.55
N CYS A 63 -4.39 1.21 -20.28
CA CYS A 63 -3.47 1.53 -19.18
C CYS A 63 -2.64 0.31 -18.70
N SER A 64 -2.98 -0.91 -19.13
CA SER A 64 -2.16 -2.09 -18.89
C SER A 64 -1.13 -2.30 -19.99
N THR A 65 0.02 -2.87 -19.64
CA THR A 65 1.08 -3.26 -20.57
C THR A 65 1.55 -4.68 -20.28
N ASP A 66 2.17 -5.32 -21.25
CA ASP A 66 2.83 -6.61 -21.06
C ASP A 66 4.02 -6.42 -20.10
N VAL A 67 4.13 -7.28 -19.09
CA VAL A 67 5.14 -7.21 -18.02
C VAL A 67 5.75 -8.59 -17.77
N PRO A 68 7.05 -8.70 -17.48
CA PRO A 68 7.68 -10.00 -17.22
C PRO A 68 7.19 -10.63 -15.91
N CYS A 69 6.84 -9.80 -14.92
CA CYS A 69 6.45 -10.20 -13.58
C CYS A 69 5.34 -9.29 -13.04
N ILE A 70 4.44 -9.87 -12.25
CA ILE A 70 3.38 -9.19 -11.50
C ILE A 70 3.74 -9.32 -10.01
N THR A 71 3.91 -8.20 -9.31
CA THR A 71 4.29 -8.22 -7.88
C THR A 71 3.11 -8.27 -6.93
N THR A 72 1.90 -7.96 -7.41
CA THR A 72 0.70 -7.88 -6.57
C THR A 72 -0.55 -8.18 -7.40
N PHE A 73 -1.42 -9.04 -6.88
CA PHE A 73 -2.71 -9.36 -7.45
C PHE A 73 -3.81 -8.63 -6.67
N ILE A 74 -4.63 -7.84 -7.36
CA ILE A 74 -5.71 -7.03 -6.76
C ILE A 74 -7.05 -7.56 -7.26
N SER A 75 -7.63 -8.50 -6.52
CA SER A 75 -8.94 -9.06 -6.83
C SER A 75 -10.06 -8.02 -6.66
N HIS A 76 -11.02 -8.00 -7.57
CA HIS A 76 -12.15 -7.09 -7.46
C HIS A 76 -13.24 -7.64 -6.52
N ASN A 77 -13.14 -7.37 -5.21
CA ASN A 77 -14.26 -7.59 -4.28
C ASN A 77 -15.24 -6.41 -4.32
N TRP A 78 -16.47 -6.64 -4.79
CA TRP A 78 -17.48 -5.61 -5.07
C TRP A 78 -18.08 -5.04 -3.77
N THR A 79 -18.17 -5.87 -2.72
CA THR A 79 -18.71 -5.54 -1.39
C THR A 79 -17.82 -4.57 -0.61
N VAL A 80 -16.53 -4.49 -0.93
CA VAL A 80 -15.58 -3.60 -0.24
C VAL A 80 -15.48 -2.24 -0.96
N GLY A 81 -15.96 -1.20 -0.29
CA GLY A 81 -15.94 0.18 -0.79
C GLY A 81 -14.53 0.68 -1.13
N ARG A 82 -14.44 1.49 -2.20
CA ARG A 82 -13.21 2.05 -2.80
C ARG A 82 -12.17 2.52 -1.79
N PHE A 83 -12.56 3.40 -0.86
CA PHE A 83 -11.64 3.99 0.10
C PHE A 83 -10.97 2.96 1.04
N LYS A 84 -11.65 1.84 1.38
CA LYS A 84 -11.03 0.77 2.18
C LYS A 84 -9.94 0.03 1.37
N LYS A 85 -10.19 -0.23 0.08
CA LYS A 85 -9.18 -0.81 -0.84
C LYS A 85 -7.99 0.13 -1.01
N PHE A 86 -8.25 1.42 -1.26
CA PHE A 86 -7.20 2.43 -1.40
C PHE A 86 -6.35 2.56 -0.12
N LEU A 87 -6.98 2.66 1.06
CA LEU A 87 -6.24 2.79 2.32
C LEU A 87 -5.42 1.54 2.64
N LEU A 88 -5.92 0.34 2.32
CA LEU A 88 -5.16 -0.90 2.42
C LEU A 88 -3.95 -0.91 1.48
N LEU A 89 -4.13 -0.54 0.21
CA LEU A 89 -3.03 -0.44 -0.75
C LEU A 89 -1.99 0.60 -0.30
N ALA A 90 -2.43 1.78 0.14
CA ALA A 90 -1.56 2.82 0.71
C ALA A 90 -0.79 2.33 1.94
N LEU A 91 -1.43 1.57 2.83
CA LEU A 91 -0.74 0.94 3.96
C LEU A 91 0.29 -0.11 3.53
N LEU A 92 0.02 -0.88 2.48
CA LEU A 92 0.97 -1.88 1.97
C LEU A 92 2.15 -1.26 1.21
N THR A 93 1.93 -0.20 0.43
CA THR A 93 2.96 0.42 -0.43
C THR A 93 3.75 1.53 0.26
N ASN A 94 3.08 2.37 1.06
CA ASN A 94 3.66 3.61 1.58
C ASN A 94 4.03 3.54 3.07
N SER A 95 3.67 2.49 3.82
CA SER A 95 3.92 2.42 5.27
C SER A 95 5.39 2.58 5.66
N ASN A 96 6.32 1.95 4.95
CA ASN A 96 7.76 2.12 5.23
C ASN A 96 8.20 3.59 5.08
N HIS A 97 7.76 4.25 4.01
CA HIS A 97 8.02 5.67 3.77
C HIS A 97 7.37 6.56 4.83
N ALA A 98 6.12 6.26 5.21
CA ALA A 98 5.38 7.01 6.22
C ALA A 98 6.03 6.90 7.61
N VAL A 99 6.43 5.69 8.02
CA VAL A 99 7.17 5.47 9.27
C VAL A 99 8.50 6.22 9.25
N ALA A 100 9.31 6.05 8.19
CA ALA A 100 10.60 6.73 8.05
C ALA A 100 10.46 8.26 8.10
N SER A 101 9.50 8.84 7.36
CA SER A 101 9.19 10.26 7.38
C SER A 101 8.80 10.73 8.78
N SER A 102 7.87 10.03 9.44
CA SER A 102 7.42 10.39 10.79
C SER A 102 8.56 10.33 11.82
N LEU A 103 9.49 9.37 11.68
CA LEU A 103 10.66 9.27 12.54
C LEU A 103 11.64 10.43 12.32
N CYS A 104 11.94 10.77 11.07
CA CYS A 104 12.79 11.92 10.73
C CYS A 104 12.19 13.25 11.25
N VAL A 105 10.87 13.43 11.11
CA VAL A 105 10.17 14.61 11.63
C VAL A 105 10.17 14.65 13.16
N SER A 106 9.92 13.53 13.84
CA SER A 106 10.02 13.46 15.31
C SER A 106 11.42 13.76 15.82
N LEU A 107 12.46 13.28 15.12
CA LEU A 107 13.86 13.58 15.46
C LEU A 107 14.18 15.06 15.26
N ALA A 108 13.77 15.66 14.14
CA ALA A 108 13.98 17.10 13.90
C ALA A 108 13.26 17.99 14.92
N ILE A 109 12.04 17.63 15.32
CA ILE A 109 11.30 18.35 16.36
C ILE A 109 11.97 18.15 17.73
N CYS A 110 12.46 16.95 18.03
CA CYS A 110 13.23 16.68 19.25
C CYS A 110 14.49 17.55 19.32
N THR A 111 15.26 17.68 18.22
CA THR A 111 16.43 18.55 18.19
C THR A 111 16.08 20.03 18.34
N LEU A 112 14.96 20.49 17.79
CA LEU A 112 14.49 21.88 17.95
C LEU A 112 14.04 22.18 19.38
N VAL A 113 13.34 21.24 20.04
CA VAL A 113 12.96 21.34 21.46
C VAL A 113 14.21 21.34 22.35
N ALA A 114 15.13 20.39 22.16
CA ALA A 114 16.37 20.29 22.92
C ALA A 114 17.30 21.51 22.74
N SER A 115 17.16 22.24 21.63
CA SER A 115 17.89 23.48 21.35
C SER A 115 17.16 24.74 21.84
N GLY A 116 15.99 24.62 22.47
CA GLY A 116 15.20 25.76 22.96
C GLY A 116 14.43 26.55 21.90
N TYR A 117 14.38 26.10 20.64
CA TYR A 117 13.63 26.78 19.57
C TYR A 117 12.13 26.48 19.58
N LEU A 118 11.70 25.41 20.25
CA LEU A 118 10.29 25.06 20.43
C LEU A 118 9.95 24.99 21.92
N PRO A 119 8.85 25.61 22.38
CA PRO A 119 8.49 25.59 23.79
C PRO A 119 8.03 24.20 24.23
N LEU A 120 8.30 23.91 25.50
CA LEU A 120 7.66 22.81 26.23
C LEU A 120 6.39 23.33 26.90
N TYR A 121 5.39 22.44 27.03
CA TYR A 121 4.18 22.72 27.78
C TYR A 121 4.18 21.87 29.05
N GLU A 122 4.05 22.52 30.20
CA GLU A 122 3.78 21.84 31.46
C GLU A 122 2.39 21.20 31.43
N SER A 123 2.30 19.95 31.87
CA SER A 123 1.04 19.24 32.05
C SER A 123 1.05 18.54 33.40
N VAL A 124 -0.02 18.73 34.18
CA VAL A 124 -0.18 18.08 35.49
C VAL A 124 -0.75 16.68 35.27
N GLU A 125 -0.01 15.65 35.69
CA GLU A 125 -0.48 14.27 35.67
C GLU A 125 -1.44 13.98 36.84
N TRP A 126 -2.10 12.82 36.81
CA TRP A 126 -3.12 12.43 37.80
C TRP A 126 -2.58 12.36 39.24
N ASP A 127 -1.28 12.11 39.42
CA ASP A 127 -0.60 12.06 40.73
C ASP A 127 -0.17 13.46 41.24
N GLY A 128 -0.41 14.52 40.47
CA GLY A 128 0.00 15.90 40.77
C GLY A 128 1.39 16.28 40.23
N ASP A 129 2.16 15.33 39.71
CA ASP A 129 3.46 15.59 39.08
C ASP A 129 3.32 16.48 37.83
N ILE A 130 4.23 17.47 37.72
CA ILE A 130 4.33 18.34 36.55
C ILE A 130 5.26 17.68 35.53
N VAL A 131 4.74 17.35 34.35
CA VAL A 131 5.48 16.72 33.27
C VAL A 131 5.46 17.63 32.04
N GLU A 132 6.65 18.03 31.59
CA GLU A 132 6.85 18.79 30.35
C GLU A 132 6.63 17.91 29.12
N ARG A 133 5.75 18.33 28.20
CA ARG A 133 5.43 17.57 26.98
C ARG A 133 5.43 18.46 25.74
N SER A 134 6.08 18.00 24.68
CA SER A 134 6.03 18.65 23.36
C SER A 134 4.90 18.09 22.50
N MET A 135 3.80 18.84 22.37
CA MET A 135 2.68 18.44 21.49
C MET A 135 3.05 18.49 20.00
N TYR A 136 4.04 19.32 19.63
CA TYR A 136 4.49 19.48 18.23
C TYR A 136 4.93 18.16 17.61
N SER A 137 5.71 17.35 18.35
CA SER A 137 6.21 16.05 17.85
C SER A 137 5.05 15.11 17.53
N LEU A 138 4.06 14.99 18.43
CA LEU A 138 2.89 14.16 18.21
C LEU A 138 2.08 14.63 17.00
N VAL A 139 1.75 15.92 16.94
CA VAL A 139 0.86 16.49 15.91
C VAL A 139 1.53 16.44 14.53
N ILE A 140 2.73 17.03 14.40
CA ILE A 140 3.39 17.22 13.12
C ILE A 140 3.87 15.87 12.55
N SER A 141 4.41 14.96 13.38
CA SER A 141 4.81 13.63 12.89
C SER A 141 3.60 12.77 12.50
N THR A 142 2.45 12.93 13.16
CA THR A 142 1.20 12.27 12.76
C THR A 142 0.68 12.80 11.42
N PHE A 143 0.69 14.13 11.23
CA PHE A 143 0.35 14.72 9.93
C PHE A 143 1.31 14.31 8.83
N SER A 144 2.63 14.30 9.10
CA SER A 144 3.65 13.82 8.15
C SER A 144 3.44 12.35 7.79
N PHE A 145 3.20 11.49 8.79
CA PHE A 145 2.85 10.08 8.59
C PHE A 145 1.64 9.94 7.65
N MET A 146 0.54 10.64 7.93
CA MET A 146 -0.68 10.56 7.14
C MET A 146 -0.50 11.08 5.72
N LEU A 147 0.20 12.20 5.52
CA LEU A 147 0.49 12.75 4.20
C LEU A 147 1.34 11.77 3.37
N VAL A 148 2.44 11.25 3.93
CA VAL A 148 3.32 10.31 3.23
C VAL A 148 2.63 8.96 3.00
N LEU A 149 1.84 8.47 3.95
CA LEU A 149 1.01 7.28 3.77
C LEU A 149 0.05 7.43 2.57
N LEU A 150 -0.61 8.58 2.46
CA LEU A 150 -1.59 8.83 1.41
C LEU A 150 -0.92 9.10 0.05
N PHE A 151 0.23 9.78 0.00
CA PHE A 151 0.76 10.36 -1.25
C PHE A 151 2.16 9.90 -1.69
N ALA A 152 2.92 9.11 -0.91
CA ALA A 152 4.30 8.70 -1.29
C ALA A 152 4.38 7.98 -2.65
N HIS A 153 3.32 7.25 -3.02
CA HIS A 153 3.21 6.56 -4.30
C HIS A 153 3.35 7.50 -5.52
N GLU A 154 2.87 8.75 -5.45
CA GLU A 154 3.01 9.75 -6.52
C GLU A 154 4.46 10.20 -6.72
N PHE A 155 5.28 10.15 -5.65
CA PHE A 155 6.70 10.55 -5.68
C PHE A 155 7.65 9.42 -6.08
N SER A 156 7.23 8.16 -5.97
CA SER A 156 8.05 7.00 -6.34
C SER A 156 8.15 6.87 -7.88
N ARG A 157 9.08 7.61 -8.48
CA ARG A 157 9.33 7.57 -9.93
C ARG A 157 10.11 6.33 -10.38
N CYS A 158 10.90 5.73 -9.49
CA CYS A 158 11.87 4.69 -9.83
C CYS A 158 11.30 3.26 -9.73
N SER A 159 10.27 3.02 -8.92
CA SER A 159 9.74 1.67 -8.67
C SER A 159 8.52 1.37 -9.54
N LYS A 160 8.75 0.77 -10.71
CA LYS A 160 7.68 0.20 -11.55
C LYS A 160 7.08 -1.04 -10.90
N HIS A 161 6.14 -0.85 -9.97
CA HIS A 161 5.36 -1.95 -9.39
C HIS A 161 4.22 -2.34 -10.33
N ALA A 162 4.45 -3.37 -11.14
CA ALA A 162 3.45 -3.97 -12.00
C ALA A 162 2.47 -4.80 -11.16
N VAL A 163 1.20 -4.40 -11.17
CA VAL A 163 0.11 -5.09 -10.46
C VAL A 163 -0.91 -5.63 -11.43
N PHE A 164 -1.48 -6.79 -11.12
CA PHE A 164 -2.62 -7.32 -11.85
C PHE A 164 -3.90 -6.81 -11.20
N LEU A 165 -4.77 -6.24 -12.02
CA LEU A 165 -6.09 -5.77 -11.63
C LEU A 165 -7.08 -6.29 -12.67
N ASP A 166 -7.98 -7.19 -12.28
CA ASP A 166 -8.85 -7.98 -13.18
C ASP A 166 -9.43 -7.17 -14.35
N LYS A 167 -9.97 -5.98 -14.07
CA LYS A 167 -10.65 -5.13 -15.06
C LYS A 167 -9.74 -4.32 -15.99
N ALA A 168 -8.45 -4.19 -15.64
CA ALA A 168 -7.45 -3.51 -16.47
C ALA A 168 -6.56 -4.51 -17.21
N CYS A 169 -6.36 -5.69 -16.62
CA CYS A 169 -5.47 -6.73 -17.13
C CYS A 169 -6.21 -7.89 -17.82
N ILE A 170 -7.55 -7.83 -17.94
CA ILE A 170 -8.38 -8.71 -18.79
C ILE A 170 -9.23 -7.84 -19.73
N ALA A 171 -9.24 -8.16 -21.03
CA ALA A 171 -10.02 -7.44 -22.03
C ALA A 171 -11.52 -7.75 -21.85
N GLN A 172 -12.22 -6.95 -21.05
CA GLN A 172 -13.65 -7.18 -20.78
C GLN A 172 -14.57 -6.81 -21.94
N HIS A 173 -14.10 -5.97 -22.88
CA HIS A 173 -14.88 -5.46 -24.02
C HIS A 173 -14.84 -6.38 -25.25
N ASP A 174 -13.79 -7.19 -25.42
CA ASP A 174 -13.63 -8.12 -26.56
C ASP A 174 -13.69 -9.58 -26.08
N PRO A 175 -14.74 -10.34 -26.45
CA PRO A 175 -14.88 -11.74 -26.04
C PRO A 175 -13.84 -12.68 -26.66
N VAL A 176 -13.19 -12.30 -27.76
CA VAL A 176 -12.13 -13.09 -28.42
C VAL A 176 -10.82 -12.93 -27.65
N LEU A 177 -10.39 -11.69 -27.40
CA LEU A 177 -9.20 -11.42 -26.55
C LEU A 177 -9.38 -11.96 -25.13
N LYS A 178 -10.61 -11.92 -24.59
CA LYS A 178 -10.92 -12.51 -23.28
C LYS A 178 -10.68 -14.02 -23.23
N ARG A 179 -11.04 -14.78 -24.27
CA ARG A 179 -10.79 -16.24 -24.33
C ARG A 179 -9.30 -16.53 -24.50
N ALA A 180 -8.63 -15.81 -25.39
CA ALA A 180 -7.19 -15.94 -25.62
C ALA A 180 -6.32 -15.66 -24.37
N GLY A 181 -6.85 -14.96 -23.36
CA GLY A 181 -6.20 -14.76 -22.05
C GLY A 181 -6.58 -15.76 -20.96
N ILE A 182 -7.46 -16.73 -21.24
CA ILE A 182 -7.95 -17.73 -20.28
C ILE A 182 -7.53 -19.16 -20.67
N ASP A 183 -7.56 -19.48 -21.97
CA ASP A 183 -7.34 -20.83 -22.52
C ASP A 183 -5.83 -21.18 -22.67
#